data_AF-A0A6J4PG35-F1
#
_entry.id   AF-A0A6J4PG35-F1
#
_cell.length_a   1.000
_cell.length_b   1.000
_cell.length_c   1.000
_cell.angle_alpha   90.00
_cell.angle_beta   90.00
_cell.angle_gamma   90.00
#
_symmetry.space_group_name_H-M   'P 1'
#
loop_
_entity.id
_entity.type
_entity.pdbx_description
1 polymer ?
#
loop_
_entity_poly.entity_id
_entity_poly.type
_entity_poly.pdbx_seq_one_letter_code
_entity_poly.pdbx_strand_id
1 'polypeptide(L)'
;HDEQDVLFHLWSNCDPQRDTEVVHGPVDILDHASPELGAGSKMGFDATVKLPAEGRVRAWPKELEMDAGTKELVARRWKEYGF
;
A
#
# COMPACT_ATOMS: atom_id res chain seq x y z
N HIS A 1 3.95 -12.11 -0.73
CA HIS A 1 3.13 -11.06 -0.11
C HIS A 1 4.01 -10.39 0.93
N ASP A 2 4.12 -9.06 0.89
CA ASP A 2 4.92 -8.26 1.82
C ASP A 2 4.03 -7.17 2.40
N GLU A 3 3.77 -7.24 3.71
CA GLU A 3 2.88 -6.30 4.39
C GLU A 3 3.53 -4.93 4.60
N GLN A 4 4.87 -4.88 4.72
CA GLN A 4 5.60 -3.63 4.88
C GLN A 4 5.51 -2.80 3.61
N ASP A 5 5.58 -3.46 2.45
CA ASP A 5 5.44 -2.83 1.14
C ASP A 5 4.03 -2.23 0.93
N VAL A 6 2.99 -2.98 1.33
CA VAL A 6 1.60 -2.48 1.30
C VAL A 6 1.42 -1.25 2.18
N LEU A 7 1.91 -1.31 3.42
CA LEU A 7 1.81 -0.18 4.34
C LEU A 7 2.63 1.02 3.86
N PHE A 8 3.82 0.80 3.30
CA PHE A 8 4.65 1.85 2.74
C PHE A 8 3.90 2.64 1.66
N HIS A 9 3.27 1.94 0.70
CA HIS A 9 2.49 2.59 -0.35
C HIS A 9 1.21 3.25 0.19
N LEU A 10 0.47 2.59 1.09
CA LEU A 10 -0.73 3.17 1.70
C LEU A 10 -0.42 4.52 2.38
N TRP A 11 0.65 4.59 3.17
CA TRP A 11 0.98 5.81 3.92
C TRP A 11 1.74 6.86 3.11
N SER A 12 2.43 6.47 2.03
CA SER A 12 3.20 7.41 1.21
C SER A 12 2.38 8.04 0.08
N ASN A 13 1.39 7.30 -0.44
CA ASN A 13 0.66 7.67 -1.65
C ASN A 13 -0.76 8.17 -1.40
N CYS A 14 -1.38 7.84 -0.27
CA CYS A 14 -2.76 8.23 0.00
C CYS A 14 -2.88 9.58 0.72
N ASP A 15 -3.73 10.45 0.18
CA ASP A 15 -4.44 11.47 0.95
C ASP A 15 -5.74 10.85 1.49
N PRO A 16 -5.97 10.82 2.81
CA PRO A 16 -7.12 10.12 3.38
C PRO A 16 -8.48 10.61 2.87
N GLN A 17 -8.62 11.90 2.53
CA GLN A 17 -9.88 12.46 2.06
C GLN A 17 -10.11 12.17 0.56
N ARG A 18 -9.06 12.28 -0.26
CA ARG A 18 -9.16 12.08 -1.71
C ARG A 18 -9.20 10.61 -2.12
N ASP A 19 -8.37 9.78 -1.49
CA ASP A 19 -8.03 8.44 -2.00
C ASP A 19 -8.71 7.30 -1.23
N THR A 20 -9.70 7.63 -0.37
CA THR A 20 -10.50 6.64 0.36
C THR A 20 -11.92 6.63 -0.19
N GLU A 21 -12.41 5.45 -0.56
CA GLU A 21 -13.82 5.26 -0.93
C GLU A 21 -14.50 4.34 0.08
N VAL A 22 -15.67 4.76 0.57
CA VAL A 22 -16.51 3.94 1.45
C VAL A 22 -17.84 3.68 0.76
N VAL A 23 -18.20 2.41 0.62
CA VAL A 23 -19.45 1.98 0.02
C VAL A 23 -20.23 1.09 0.98
N HIS A 24 -21.55 1.27 1.04
CA HIS A 24 -22.43 0.44 1.84
C HIS A 24 -22.96 -0.74 1.02
N GLY A 25 -23.12 -1.91 1.65
CA GLY A 25 -23.63 -3.08 0.97
C GLY A 25 -23.51 -4.39 1.76
N PRO A 26 -23.71 -5.53 1.10
CA PRO A 26 -23.73 -6.83 1.76
C PRO A 26 -22.34 -7.22 2.26
N VAL A 27 -22.24 -7.75 3.48
CA VAL A 27 -21.01 -8.30 4.07
C VAL A 27 -21.27 -9.72 4.58
N ASP A 28 -20.24 -10.41 5.07
CA ASP A 28 -20.42 -11.76 5.60
C ASP A 28 -21.38 -11.74 6.80
N ILE A 29 -22.32 -12.69 6.84
CA ILE A 29 -23.25 -12.86 7.96
C ILE A 29 -22.53 -13.27 9.26
N LEU A 30 -21.30 -13.79 9.15
CA LEU A 30 -20.44 -14.17 10.26
C LEU A 30 -19.51 -13.03 10.70
N ASP A 31 -19.56 -11.86 10.03
CA ASP A 31 -18.75 -10.70 10.41
C ASP A 31 -19.36 -10.00 11.63
N HIS A 32 -18.77 -10.24 12.81
CA HIS A 32 -19.21 -9.65 14.08
C HIS A 32 -18.88 -8.16 14.19
N ALA A 33 -18.02 -7.63 13.31
CA ALA A 33 -17.72 -6.20 13.24
C ALA A 33 -18.73 -5.44 12.35
N SER A 34 -19.59 -6.16 11.60
CA SER A 34 -20.65 -5.54 10.82
C SER A 34 -21.70 -4.90 11.75
N PRO A 35 -22.25 -3.72 11.39
CA PRO A 35 -23.25 -3.05 12.20
C PRO A 35 -24.61 -3.78 12.19
N GLU A 36 -24.92 -4.49 11.10
CA GLU A 36 -26.17 -5.20 10.88
C GLU A 36 -25.90 -6.57 10.26
N LEU A 37 -26.76 -7.56 10.52
CA LEU A 37 -26.56 -8.93 10.03
C LEU A 37 -26.50 -8.96 8.49
N GLY A 38 -25.33 -9.29 7.95
CA GLY A 38 -25.10 -9.39 6.50
C GLY A 38 -25.06 -8.04 5.78
N ALA A 39 -25.06 -6.90 6.48
CA ALA A 39 -25.00 -5.57 5.90
C ALA A 39 -24.02 -4.65 6.64
N GLY A 40 -23.16 -3.97 5.88
CA GLY A 40 -22.14 -3.10 6.43
C GLY A 40 -21.54 -2.18 5.38
N SER A 41 -20.27 -1.87 5.54
CA SER A 41 -19.50 -1.03 4.61
C SER A 41 -18.24 -1.73 4.15
N LYS A 42 -17.78 -1.37 2.96
CA LYS A 42 -16.44 -1.69 2.46
C LYS A 42 -15.67 -0.38 2.32
N MET A 43 -14.37 -0.46 2.53
CA MET A 43 -13.46 0.67 2.35
C MET A 43 -12.38 0.25 1.35
N GLY A 44 -12.15 1.10 0.36
CA GLY A 44 -11.04 0.99 -0.59
C GLY A 44 -10.07 2.14 -0.39
N PHE A 45 -8.78 1.85 -0.48
CA PHE A 45 -7.72 2.85 -0.51
C PHE A 45 -7.01 2.76 -1.86
N ASP A 46 -6.92 3.87 -2.58
CA ASP A 46 -6.08 3.96 -3.76
C ASP A 46 -4.65 4.35 -3.35
N ALA A 47 -3.81 3.35 -3.13
CA ALA A 47 -2.40 3.49 -2.77
C ALA A 47 -1.45 3.61 -3.97
N THR A 48 -1.97 3.84 -5.19
CA THR A 48 -1.13 4.01 -6.39
C THR A 48 -0.46 5.39 -6.44
N VAL A 49 0.62 5.51 -7.22
CA VAL A 49 1.27 6.80 -7.46
C VAL A 49 0.32 7.71 -8.23
N LYS A 50 0.10 8.91 -7.70
CA LYS A 50 -0.89 9.84 -8.23
C LYS A 50 -0.45 10.48 -9.53
N LEU A 51 -1.33 10.41 -10.52
CA LEU A 51 -1.16 11.00 -11.84
C LEU A 51 -1.62 12.47 -11.83
N PRO A 52 -1.05 13.32 -12.71
CA PRO A 52 -1.52 14.71 -12.86
C PRO A 52 -3.01 14.85 -13.20
N ALA A 53 -3.62 13.80 -13.76
CA ALA A 53 -5.05 13.78 -14.11
C ALA A 53 -5.99 13.63 -12.89
N GLU A 54 -5.48 13.20 -11.73
CA GLU A 54 -6.27 13.02 -10.50
C GLU A 54 -6.50 14.34 -9.74
N GLY A 55 -6.07 15.46 -10.31
CA GLY A 55 -6.32 16.80 -9.79
C GLY A 55 -5.05 17.47 -9.26
N ARG A 56 -5.20 18.24 -8.17
CA ARG A 56 -4.08 18.98 -7.56
C ARG A 56 -3.26 18.05 -6.66
N VAL A 57 -2.37 17.29 -7.28
CA VAL A 57 -1.47 16.36 -6.59
C VAL A 57 -0.03 16.86 -6.66
N ARG A 58 0.75 16.66 -5.59
CA ARG A 58 2.19 16.97 -5.59
C ARG A 58 2.91 16.05 -6.57
N ALA A 59 4.10 16.42 -7.03
CA ALA A 59 4.94 15.49 -7.77
C ALA A 59 5.48 14.42 -6.81
N TRP A 60 5.35 13.14 -7.17
CA TRP A 60 5.94 12.04 -6.40
C TRP A 60 7.42 11.87 -6.76
N PRO A 61 8.30 11.66 -5.76
CA PRO A 61 9.66 11.21 -6.04
C PRO A 61 9.62 9.77 -6.58
N LYS A 62 10.68 9.38 -7.29
CA LYS A 62 10.92 7.96 -7.59
C LYS A 62 11.23 7.23 -6.29
N GLU A 63 10.79 5.98 -6.21
CA GLU A 63 11.14 5.11 -5.11
C GLU A 63 12.65 4.87 -5.05
N LEU A 64 13.17 4.69 -3.83
CA LEU A 64 14.58 4.45 -3.62
C LEU A 64 14.91 3.00 -3.93
N GLU A 65 15.72 2.79 -4.96
CA GLU A 65 16.26 1.47 -5.29
C GLU A 65 17.74 1.37 -4.92
N MET A 66 18.14 0.20 -4.43
CA MET A 66 19.55 -0.11 -4.23
C MET A 66 20.25 -0.28 -5.57
N ASP A 67 21.47 0.23 -5.69
CA ASP A 67 22.34 -0.01 -6.84
C ASP A 67 22.53 -1.52 -7.09
N ALA A 68 22.32 -1.95 -8.34
CA ALA A 68 22.30 -3.35 -8.70
C ALA A 68 23.66 -4.03 -8.47
N GLY A 69 24.77 -3.35 -8.80
CA GLY A 69 26.12 -3.89 -8.61
C GLY A 69 26.46 -4.07 -7.13
N THR A 70 26.05 -3.13 -6.30
CA THR A 70 26.19 -3.21 -4.83
C THR A 70 25.36 -4.35 -4.26
N LYS A 71 24.10 -4.48 -4.69
CA LYS A 71 23.20 -5.56 -4.25
C LYS A 71 23.77 -6.94 -4.60
N GLU A 72 24.30 -7.11 -5.81
CA GLU A 72 24.93 -8.36 -6.25
C GLU A 72 26.23 -8.66 -5.48
N LEU A 73 27.07 -7.65 -5.29
CA LEU A 73 28.31 -7.79 -4.51
C LEU A 73 28.03 -8.29 -3.09
N VAL A 74 27.07 -7.65 -2.41
CA VAL A 74 26.68 -8.02 -1.03
C VAL A 74 26.05 -9.41 -1.00
N ALA A 75 25.16 -9.72 -1.95
CA ALA A 75 24.53 -11.03 -2.03
C ALA A 75 25.56 -12.16 -2.20
N ARG A 76 26.58 -11.98 -3.06
CA ARG A 76 27.64 -12.98 -3.27
C ARG A 76 28.48 -13.21 -2.02
N ARG A 77 28.76 -12.15 -1.26
CA ARG A 77 29.65 -12.18 -0.09
C ARG A 77 28.93 -12.38 1.23
N TRP A 78 27.61 -12.58 1.21
CA TRP A 78 26.76 -12.66 2.40
C TRP A 78 27.31 -13.63 3.47
N LYS A 79 27.71 -14.84 3.03
CA LYS A 79 28.30 -15.87 3.89
C LYS A 79 29.66 -15.48 4.48
N GLU A 80 30.46 -14.70 3.77
CA GLU A 80 31.75 -14.21 4.27
C GLU A 80 31.55 -13.23 5.44
N TYR A 81 30.39 -12.58 5.52
CA TYR A 81 30.02 -11.64 6.59
C TYR A 81 29.41 -12.32 7.82
N GLY A 82 29.27 -13.65 7.80
CA GLY A 82 28.74 -14.42 8.93
C GLY A 82 27.21 -14.51 8.97
N PHE A 83 26.53 -14.28 7.83
CA PHE A 83 25.09 -14.41 7.68
C PHE A 83 24.70 -15.44 6.59
#